data_AF-A0A1R4KZF3-F1
#
_entry.id   AF-A0A1R4KZF3-F1
#
_cell.length_a   1.000
_cell.length_b   1.000
_cell.length_c   1.000
_cell.angle_alpha   90.00
_cell.angle_beta   90.00
_cell.angle_gamma   90.00
#
_symmetry.space_group_name_H-M   'P 1'
#
loop_
_entity.id
_entity.type
_entity.pdbx_description
1 polymer ?
#
loop_
_entity_poly.entity_id
_entity_poly.type
_entity_poly.pdbx_seq_one_letter_code
_entity_poly.pdbx_strand_id
1 'polypeptide(L)'
;MLVFAGVTKFIPNMPSPEQTAEQLKIQEAFLTLKWITPLVGLFEIIGGVLFIIPRTRALGALVCLPIVVGICVHTVTFTPGGIAFVLPLLLINLWVIWDNSKKYMVLLQNSSTPSGS
;
A
#
# COMPACT_ATOMS: atom_id res chain seq x y z
N MET A 1 4.44 9.25 0.15
CA MET A 1 4.71 8.52 -1.10
C MET A 1 3.48 7.80 -1.65
N LEU A 2 2.74 7.02 -0.84
CA LEU A 2 1.55 6.27 -1.32
C LEU A 2 0.43 7.17 -1.90
N VAL A 3 0.14 8.32 -1.27
CA VAL A 3 -0.84 9.28 -1.81
C VAL A 3 -0.41 9.79 -3.20
N PHE A 4 0.88 10.11 -3.37
CA PHE A 4 1.41 10.54 -4.66
C PHE A 4 1.31 9.43 -5.71
N ALA A 5 1.69 8.20 -5.37
CA ALA A 5 1.60 7.04 -6.24
C ALA A 5 0.15 6.72 -6.69
N GLY A 6 -0.82 6.95 -5.80
CA GLY A 6 -2.24 6.77 -6.12
C GLY A 6 -2.77 7.87 -7.03
N VAL A 7 -2.44 9.14 -6.73
CA VAL A 7 -2.83 10.29 -7.58
C VAL A 7 -2.23 10.17 -8.99
N THR A 8 -0.98 9.74 -9.11
CA THR A 8 -0.32 9.59 -10.42
C THR A 8 -0.97 8.53 -11.31
N LYS A 9 -1.70 7.55 -10.76
CA LYS A 9 -2.46 6.56 -11.57
C LYS A 9 -3.65 7.16 -12.31
N PHE A 10 -4.10 8.36 -11.91
CA PHE A 10 -5.12 9.12 -12.61
C PHE A 10 -4.53 10.15 -13.59
N ILE A 11 -3.20 10.24 -13.68
CA ILE A 11 -2.49 11.17 -14.55
C ILE A 11 -1.86 10.36 -15.72
N PRO A 12 -2.23 10.63 -16.99
CA PRO A 12 -1.78 9.82 -18.13
C PRO A 12 -0.26 9.86 -18.47
N ASN A 13 0.52 10.72 -17.83
CA ASN A 13 1.78 11.25 -18.41
C ASN A 13 3.08 10.68 -17.82
N MET A 14 3.13 9.42 -17.40
CA MET A 14 4.42 8.80 -17.10
C MET A 14 4.98 8.05 -18.32
N PRO A 15 6.16 8.41 -18.84
CA PRO A 15 6.85 7.57 -19.81
C PRO A 15 7.14 6.22 -19.14
N SER A 16 6.47 5.17 -19.63
CA SER A 16 6.71 3.82 -19.14
C SER A 16 8.11 3.38 -19.60
N PRO A 17 8.92 2.74 -18.74
CA PRO A 17 10.16 2.10 -19.16
C PRO A 17 9.89 1.10 -20.29
N GLU A 18 10.89 0.79 -21.11
CA GLU A 18 10.77 -0.27 -22.11
C GLU A 18 10.41 -1.59 -21.40
N GLN A 19 9.27 -2.17 -21.79
CA GLN A 19 8.76 -3.43 -21.24
C GLN A 19 8.98 -4.56 -22.24
N THR A 20 9.33 -5.74 -21.75
CA THR A 20 9.39 -6.95 -22.59
C THR A 20 8.02 -7.31 -23.14
N ALA A 21 7.97 -8.09 -24.23
CA ALA A 21 6.71 -8.52 -24.85
C ALA A 21 5.75 -9.24 -23.88
N GLU A 22 6.29 -9.95 -22.89
CA GLU A 22 5.49 -10.59 -21.84
C GLU A 22 4.91 -9.59 -20.84
N GLN A 23 5.69 -8.60 -20.42
CA GLN A 23 5.24 -7.53 -19.53
C GLN A 23 4.16 -6.66 -20.20
N LEU A 24 4.30 -6.41 -21.51
CA LEU A 24 3.29 -5.70 -22.30
C LEU A 24 1.96 -6.45 -22.34
N LYS A 25 1.97 -7.77 -22.60
CA LYS A 25 0.74 -8.58 -22.57
C LYS A 25 0.03 -8.55 -21.22
N ILE A 26 0.80 -8.60 -20.13
CA ILE A 26 0.25 -8.51 -18.77
C ILE A 26 -0.32 -7.12 -18.51
N GLN A 27 0.40 -6.07 -18.91
CA GLN A 27 -0.08 -4.69 -18.78
C GLN A 27 -1.35 -4.47 -19.61
N GLU A 28 -1.43 -4.97 -20.84
CA GLU A 28 -2.64 -4.93 -21.68
C GLU A 28 -3.82 -5.68 -21.02
N ALA A 29 -3.57 -6.81 -20.36
CA ALA A 29 -4.60 -7.51 -19.59
C ALA A 29 -5.11 -6.66 -18.41
N PHE A 30 -4.21 -5.96 -17.69
CA PHE A 30 -4.60 -5.00 -16.66
C PHE A 30 -5.35 -3.79 -17.23
N LEU A 31 -4.97 -3.29 -18.40
CA LEU A 31 -5.66 -2.20 -19.10
C LEU A 31 -7.06 -2.60 -19.58
N THR A 32 -7.23 -3.87 -19.97
CA THR A 32 -8.54 -4.44 -20.31
C THR A 32 -9.48 -4.38 -19.10
N LEU A 33 -8.93 -4.63 -17.91
CA LEU A 33 -9.63 -4.49 -16.63
C LEU A 33 -9.57 -3.04 -16.14
N LYS A 34 -10.31 -2.16 -16.82
CA LYS A 34 -10.36 -0.70 -16.58
C LYS A 34 -10.63 -0.28 -15.12
N TRP A 35 -11.14 -1.17 -14.28
CA TRP A 35 -11.44 -0.91 -12.87
C TRP A 35 -10.26 -1.17 -11.92
N ILE A 36 -9.26 -1.98 -12.30
CA ILE A 36 -8.16 -2.34 -11.39
C ILE A 36 -7.30 -1.13 -11.04
N THR A 37 -6.76 -0.45 -12.06
CA THR A 37 -5.90 0.73 -11.87
C THR A 37 -6.54 1.82 -11.02
N PRO A 38 -7.80 2.26 -11.27
CA PRO A 38 -8.45 3.26 -10.43
C PRO A 38 -8.79 2.74 -9.03
N LEU A 39 -9.14 1.46 -8.86
CA LEU A 39 -9.41 0.87 -7.54
C LEU A 39 -8.16 0.85 -6.68
N VAL A 40 -7.04 0.40 -7.23
CA VAL A 40 -5.74 0.40 -6.55
C VAL A 40 -5.33 1.83 -6.19
N GLY A 41 -5.47 2.78 -7.13
CA GLY A 41 -5.18 4.19 -6.89
C GLY A 41 -6.04 4.79 -5.76
N LEU A 42 -7.33 4.47 -5.71
CA LEU A 42 -8.24 4.91 -4.66
C LEU A 42 -7.79 4.41 -3.27
N PHE A 43 -7.50 3.12 -3.13
CA PHE A 43 -7.06 2.58 -1.85
C PHE A 43 -5.65 3.03 -1.44
N GLU A 44 -4.75 3.30 -2.39
CA GLU A 44 -3.45 3.92 -2.09
C GLU A 44 -3.60 5.35 -1.56
N ILE A 45 -4.55 6.12 -2.11
CA ILE A 45 -4.87 7.46 -1.61
C ILE A 45 -5.47 7.36 -0.22
N ILE A 46 -6.50 6.53 -0.02
CA ILE A 46 -7.17 6.35 1.29
C ILE A 46 -6.16 5.87 2.34
N GLY A 47 -5.43 4.80 2.04
CA GLY A 47 -4.44 4.24 2.95
C GLY A 47 -3.28 5.21 3.21
N GLY A 48 -2.84 5.95 2.19
CA GLY A 48 -1.82 7.00 2.32
C GLY A 48 -2.28 8.18 3.18
N VAL A 49 -3.53 8.62 3.06
CA VAL A 49 -4.11 9.69 3.91
C VAL A 49 -4.23 9.20 5.36
N LEU A 50 -4.76 7.99 5.57
CA LEU A 50 -4.84 7.36 6.89
C LEU A 50 -3.47 7.16 7.54
N PHE A 51 -2.44 6.90 6.74
CA PHE A 51 -1.05 6.73 7.20
C PHE A 51 -0.43 8.04 7.72
N ILE A 52 -0.79 9.19 7.12
CA ILE A 52 -0.30 10.51 7.55
C ILE A 52 -0.79 10.83 8.97
N ILE A 53 -2.07 10.57 9.25
CA ILE A 53 -2.71 10.84 10.53
C ILE A 53 -2.15 9.87 11.61
N PRO A 54 -1.44 10.36 12.65
CA PRO A 54 -0.76 9.50 13.62
C PRO A 54 -1.67 8.48 14.34
N ARG A 55 -2.94 8.87 14.57
CA ARG A 55 -3.95 8.05 15.23
C ARG A 55 -4.46 6.89 14.37
N THR A 56 -4.51 7.06 13.05
CA THR A 56 -5.00 6.04 12.10
C THR A 56 -3.87 5.39 11.31
N ARG A 57 -2.61 5.66 11.66
CA ARG A 57 -1.45 5.25 10.88
C ARG A 57 -1.37 3.74 10.66
N ALA A 58 -1.67 2.95 11.69
CA ALA A 58 -1.69 1.50 11.56
C ALA A 58 -2.88 0.98 10.75
N LEU A 59 -4.05 1.64 10.80
CA LEU A 59 -5.17 1.33 9.92
C LEU A 59 -4.81 1.62 8.45
N GLY A 60 -4.16 2.75 8.18
CA GLY A 60 -3.66 3.07 6.84
C GLY A 60 -2.65 2.05 6.32
N ALA A 61 -1.71 1.62 7.18
CA ALA A 61 -0.76 0.57 6.84
C ALA A 61 -1.47 -0.77 6.51
N LEU A 62 -2.50 -1.14 7.28
CA LEU A 62 -3.27 -2.36 7.09
C LEU A 62 -4.11 -2.35 5.80
N VAL A 63 -4.68 -1.20 5.44
CA VAL A 63 -5.37 -1.00 4.14
C VAL A 63 -4.38 -1.10 2.98
N CYS A 64 -3.17 -0.56 3.13
CA CYS A 64 -2.13 -0.64 2.10
C CYS A 64 -1.45 -2.00 2.02
N LEU A 65 -1.52 -2.84 3.05
CA LEU A 65 -0.82 -4.13 3.13
C LEU A 65 -1.09 -5.03 1.90
N PRO A 66 -2.36 -5.38 1.55
CA PRO A 66 -2.60 -6.25 0.40
C PRO A 66 -2.13 -5.64 -0.93
N ILE A 67 -2.13 -4.31 -1.04
CA ILE A 67 -1.68 -3.60 -2.24
C ILE A 67 -0.16 -3.70 -2.38
N VAL A 68 0.57 -3.38 -1.32
CA VAL A 68 2.03 -3.42 -1.31
C VAL A 68 2.53 -4.86 -1.51
N VAL A 69 1.86 -5.85 -0.89
CA VAL A 69 2.14 -7.28 -1.12
C VAL A 69 1.91 -7.66 -2.58
N GLY A 70 0.80 -7.23 -3.19
CA GLY A 70 0.54 -7.48 -4.61
C GLY A 70 1.61 -6.88 -5.52
N ILE A 71 2.05 -5.64 -5.24
CA ILE A 71 3.14 -4.99 -5.97
C ILE A 71 4.46 -5.75 -5.78
N CYS A 72 4.79 -6.20 -4.56
CA CYS A 72 5.97 -7.02 -4.28
C CYS A 72 5.96 -8.31 -5.11
N VAL A 73 4.86 -9.06 -5.07
CA VAL A 73 4.73 -10.33 -5.80
C VAL A 73 4.89 -10.08 -7.30
N HIS A 74 4.17 -9.10 -7.85
CA HIS A 74 4.28 -8.74 -9.27
C HIS A 74 5.70 -8.33 -9.67
N THR A 75 6.38 -7.55 -8.82
CA THR A 75 7.76 -7.10 -9.08
C THR A 75 8.74 -8.28 -9.05
N VAL A 76 8.59 -9.21 -8.11
CA VAL A 76 9.43 -10.41 -8.03
C VAL A 76 9.21 -11.33 -9.24
N THR A 77 7.97 -11.47 -9.72
CA THR A 77 7.65 -12.38 -10.82
C THR A 77 7.93 -11.80 -12.20
N PHE A 78 7.69 -10.50 -12.41
CA PHE A 78 7.72 -9.90 -13.75
C PHE A 78 8.73 -8.78 -13.92
N THR A 79 9.22 -8.13 -12.85
CA THR A 79 10.14 -6.99 -12.97
C THR A 79 11.20 -6.99 -11.86
N PRO A 80 12.14 -7.97 -11.84
CA PRO A 80 13.06 -8.17 -10.72
C PRO A 80 13.92 -6.94 -10.40
N GLY A 81 14.23 -6.10 -11.40
CA GLY A 81 14.97 -4.84 -11.22
C GLY A 81 14.24 -3.79 -10.38
N GLY A 82 12.92 -3.90 -10.22
CA GLY A 82 12.11 -3.00 -9.38
C GLY A 82 12.14 -3.34 -7.88
N ILE A 83 12.72 -4.47 -7.49
CA ILE A 83 12.64 -4.96 -6.11
C ILE A 83 13.30 -4.00 -5.10
N ALA A 84 14.34 -3.30 -5.52
CA ALA A 84 15.06 -2.33 -4.70
C ALA A 84 14.16 -1.16 -4.24
N PHE A 85 13.15 -0.80 -5.03
CA PHE A 85 12.19 0.26 -4.69
C PHE A 85 11.03 -0.26 -3.85
N VAL A 86 10.59 -1.48 -4.11
CA VAL A 86 9.38 -2.04 -3.50
C VAL A 86 9.65 -2.68 -2.14
N LEU A 87 10.82 -3.30 -1.95
CA LEU A 87 11.17 -4.00 -0.72
C LEU A 87 11.24 -3.06 0.51
N PRO A 88 11.90 -1.87 0.44
CA PRO A 88 11.87 -0.93 1.56
C PRO A 88 10.46 -0.46 1.91
N LEU A 89 9.58 -0.31 0.91
CA LEU A 89 8.20 0.11 1.11
C LEU A 89 7.40 -0.93 1.91
N LEU A 90 7.59 -2.22 1.58
CA LEU A 90 7.00 -3.33 2.33
C LEU A 90 7.52 -3.38 3.77
N LEU A 91 8.85 -3.26 3.95
CA LEU A 91 9.48 -3.29 5.27
C LEU A 91 9.00 -2.15 6.17
N ILE A 92 8.91 -0.93 5.65
CA ILE A 92 8.38 0.24 6.39
C ILE A 92 6.91 0.02 6.75
N ASN A 93 6.10 -0.52 5.83
CA ASN A 93 4.70 -0.81 6.10
C ASN A 93 4.54 -1.84 7.25
N LEU A 94 5.29 -2.94 7.19
CA LEU A 94 5.31 -3.97 8.25
C LEU A 94 5.81 -3.42 9.58
N TRP A 95 6.87 -2.61 9.57
CA TRP A 95 7.42 -1.99 10.78
C TRP A 95 6.39 -1.08 11.45
N VAL A 96 5.66 -0.29 10.68
CA VAL A 96 4.60 0.59 11.22
C VAL A 96 3.46 -0.19 11.85
N ILE A 97 3.07 -1.33 11.26
CA ILE A 97 2.06 -2.21 11.85
C ILE A 97 2.56 -2.77 13.18
N TRP A 98 3.83 -3.22 13.23
CA TRP A 98 4.43 -3.75 14.45
C TRP A 98 4.59 -2.69 15.56
N ASP A 99 5.12 -1.52 15.24
CA ASP A 99 5.37 -0.45 16.22
C ASP A 99 4.06 0.05 16.87
N ASN A 100 3.02 0.24 16.06
CA ASN A 100 1.72 0.66 16.58
C ASN A 100 0.93 -0.48 17.25
N SER A 101 1.28 -1.76 17.04
CA SER A 101 0.63 -2.91 17.71
C SER A 101 0.69 -2.80 19.24
N LYS A 102 1.77 -2.22 19.79
CA LYS A 102 1.94 -2.03 21.24
C LYS A 102 1.01 -0.94 21.82
N LYS A 103 0.64 0.08 21.04
CA LYS A 103 -0.30 1.14 21.48
C LYS A 103 -1.74 0.65 21.56
N TYR A 104 -2.11 -0.37 20.77
CA TYR A 104 -3.44 -0.98 20.86
C TYR A 104 -3.66 -1.74 22.17
N MET A 105 -2.61 -2.37 22.72
CA MET A 105 -2.71 -3.08 24.01
C MET A 105 -3.00 -2.14 25.19
N VAL A 106 -2.41 -0.94 25.17
CA VAL A 106 -2.63 0.07 26.24
C VAL A 106 -4.07 0.60 26.22
N LEU A 107 -4.66 0.78 25.04
CA LEU A 107 -6.06 1.22 24.91
C LEU A 107 -7.06 0.13 25.34
N LEU A 108 -6.75 -1.15 25.09
CA LEU A 108 -7.58 -2.27 25.53
C LEU A 108 -7.49 -2.50 27.05
N GLN A 109 -6.32 -2.28 27.67
CA GLN A 109 -6.17 -2.34 29.13
C GLN A 109 -6.90 -1.20 29.86
N ASN A 110 -6.94 0.01 29.29
CA ASN A 110 -7.64 1.14 29.91
C ASN A 110 -9.17 1.08 29.79
N SER A 111 -9.74 0.20 28.95
CA SER A 111 -11.19 -0.05 28.93
C SER A 111 -11.68 -1.05 29.98
N SER A 112 -10.76 -1.72 30.69
CA SER A 112 -11.08 -2.73 31.71
C SER A 112 -10.91 -2.25 33.15
N THR A 113 -10.65 -0.96 33.40
CA THR A 113 -10.78 -0.39 34.74
C THR A 113 -12.26 -0.07 34.97
N PRO A 114 -12.97 -0.79 35.87
CA PRO A 114 -14.30 -0.34 36.26
C PRO A 114 -14.12 1.04 36.88
N SER A 115 -14.82 2.06 36.36
CA SER A 115 -15.09 3.25 37.15
C SER A 115 -15.71 2.77 38.46
N GLY A 116 -14.95 2.89 39.55
CA GLY A 116 -15.31 2.31 40.84
C GLY A 116 -16.56 2.92 41.47
N SER A 117 -16.85 2.35 42.64
CA SER A 117 -17.89 2.64 43.65
C SER A 117 -19.29 2.13 43.36
#